data_AF-A0A916J2E7-F1
#
_entry.id   AF-A0A916J2E7-F1
#
_cell.length_a   1.000
_cell.length_b   1.000
_cell.length_c   1.000
_cell.angle_alpha   90.00
_cell.angle_beta   90.00
_cell.angle_gamma   90.00
#
_symmetry.space_group_name_H-M   'P 1'
#
loop_
_entity.id
_entity.type
_entity.pdbx_description
1 polymer ?
#
loop_
_entity_poly.entity_id
_entity_poly.type
_entity_poly.pdbx_seq_one_letter_code
_entity_poly.pdbx_strand_id
1 'polypeptide(L)'
;MIVDRPGSHFIFVVPFDHVYRGYHYINLNGVPLTNKEYLEKWGKWLVFGQREEMEELARKLDPFVEDRKVPAVKYDRKLITEFQLNRCVMCVYCHHDLREDVWTILSSLGVRDKAWMFERETLEKWLPGGVNLEKWIQGRNLDPEQAERVRIGAKEKFRQMFENDDAIFAGIDQ
;
A
#
# COMPACT_ATOMS: atom_id res chain seq x y z
N MET A 1 9.73 -12.67 0.76
CA MET A 1 8.72 -13.76 0.88
C MET A 1 7.31 -13.28 0.49
N ILE A 2 6.52 -14.14 -0.18
CA ILE A 2 5.10 -13.90 -0.48
C ILE A 2 4.21 -14.40 0.68
N VAL A 3 3.34 -13.53 1.19
CA VAL A 3 2.41 -13.78 2.29
C VAL A 3 0.97 -13.71 1.78
N ASP A 4 0.35 -14.87 1.60
CA ASP A 4 -1.05 -15.03 1.20
C ASP A 4 -1.89 -15.46 2.42
N ARG A 5 -2.68 -14.53 2.97
CA ARG A 5 -3.65 -14.81 4.03
C ARG A 5 -5.08 -14.80 3.47
N PRO A 6 -5.85 -15.90 3.53
CA PRO A 6 -7.17 -16.00 2.89
C PRO A 6 -8.16 -14.89 3.26
N GLY A 7 -8.10 -14.37 4.49
CA GLY A 7 -8.96 -13.27 4.95
C GLY A 7 -8.56 -11.87 4.47
N SER A 8 -7.40 -11.72 3.85
CA SER A 8 -6.89 -10.42 3.37
C SER A 8 -7.36 -10.11 1.95
N HIS A 9 -7.73 -8.84 1.73
CA HIS A 9 -8.00 -8.30 0.39
C HIS A 9 -6.77 -8.26 -0.52
N PHE A 10 -5.58 -8.22 0.09
CA PHE A 10 -4.31 -8.11 -0.60
C PHE A 10 -3.42 -9.31 -0.31
N ILE A 11 -2.53 -9.62 -1.25
CA ILE A 11 -1.39 -10.49 -1.02
C ILE A 11 -0.15 -9.60 -0.93
N PHE A 12 0.73 -9.94 0.01
CA PHE A 12 1.91 -9.14 0.32
C PHE A 12 3.19 -9.84 -0.13
N VAL A 13 4.19 -9.06 -0.51
CA VAL A 13 5.58 -9.51 -0.64
C VAL A 13 6.38 -8.65 0.33
N VAL A 14 6.91 -9.29 1.37
CA VAL A 14 7.62 -8.63 2.46
C VAL A 14 8.89 -9.42 2.81
N PRO A 15 9.91 -8.79 3.39
CA PRO A 15 11.12 -9.50 3.81
C PRO A 15 10.80 -10.56 4.86
N PHE A 16 11.54 -11.67 4.88
CA PHE A 16 11.34 -12.71 5.90
C PHE A 16 11.44 -12.17 7.32
N ASP A 17 12.42 -11.31 7.55
CA ASP A 17 12.64 -10.68 8.86
C ASP A 17 11.46 -9.81 9.31
N HIS A 18 10.64 -9.29 8.38
CA HIS A 18 9.43 -8.53 8.75
C HIS A 18 8.40 -9.42 9.44
N VAL A 19 8.25 -10.64 8.95
CA VAL A 19 7.25 -11.58 9.45
C VAL A 19 7.71 -12.25 10.74
N TYR A 20 9.00 -12.58 10.84
CA TYR A 20 9.50 -13.48 11.89
C TYR A 20 10.53 -12.87 12.84
N ARG A 21 11.06 -11.68 12.56
CA ARG A 21 12.16 -11.08 13.35
C ARG A 21 11.94 -9.63 13.75
N GLY A 22 10.71 -9.11 13.62
CA GLY A 22 10.36 -7.76 14.06
C GLY A 22 10.98 -6.63 13.23
N TYR A 23 11.53 -6.91 12.04
CA TYR A 23 11.96 -5.86 11.11
C TYR A 23 10.72 -5.11 10.61
N HIS A 24 10.79 -3.78 10.49
CA HIS A 24 9.70 -2.97 9.96
C HIS A 24 10.11 -2.40 8.61
N TYR A 25 9.45 -2.81 7.51
CA TYR A 25 9.87 -2.43 6.16
C TYR A 25 9.67 -0.94 5.85
N ILE A 26 8.92 -0.21 6.68
CA ILE A 26 8.75 1.24 6.56
C ILE A 26 9.89 1.90 7.32
N ASN A 27 11.00 2.09 6.62
CA ASN A 27 12.22 2.71 7.12
C ASN A 27 13.03 3.29 5.94
N LEU A 28 13.98 4.16 6.26
CA LEU A 28 15.04 4.57 5.33
C LEU A 28 16.37 4.07 5.88
N ASN A 29 17.04 3.18 5.15
CA ASN A 29 18.35 2.61 5.54
C ASN A 29 18.37 2.02 6.97
N GLY A 30 17.27 1.38 7.38
CA GLY A 30 17.12 0.79 8.70
C GLY A 30 16.64 1.75 9.80
N VAL A 31 16.49 3.05 9.50
CA VAL A 31 15.94 4.04 10.44
C VAL A 31 14.42 4.14 10.25
N PRO A 32 13.61 3.80 11.26
CA PRO A 32 12.15 3.92 11.18
C PRO A 32 11.72 5.35 10.89
N LEU A 33 10.65 5.51 10.12
CA LEU A 33 10.09 6.83 9.82
C LEU A 33 9.14 7.26 10.93
N THR A 34 9.14 8.56 11.21
CA THR A 34 8.07 9.23 11.96
C THR A 34 6.76 9.27 11.16
N ASN A 35 5.66 9.57 11.82
CA ASN A 35 4.36 9.81 11.18
C ASN A 35 4.47 10.89 10.10
N LYS A 36 5.14 12.01 10.41
CA LYS A 36 5.35 13.08 9.44
C LYS A 36 6.15 12.63 8.22
N GLU A 37 7.28 11.95 8.44
CA GLU A 37 8.13 11.45 7.35
C GLU A 37 7.41 10.39 6.51
N TYR A 38 6.63 9.51 7.14
CA TYR A 38 5.80 8.56 6.42
C TYR A 38 4.84 9.27 5.46
N LEU A 39 4.14 10.30 5.91
CA LEU A 39 3.21 11.06 5.08
C LEU A 39 3.91 11.82 3.94
N GLU A 40 5.08 12.38 4.21
CA GLU A 40 5.79 13.29 3.27
C GLU A 40 6.70 12.57 2.29
N LYS A 41 7.22 11.40 2.69
CA LYS A 41 8.30 10.73 1.98
C LYS A 41 8.00 9.28 1.64
N TRP A 42 7.10 8.61 2.35
CA TRP A 42 6.69 7.27 1.97
C TRP A 42 5.66 7.32 0.85
N GLY A 43 5.83 6.44 -0.13
CA GLY A 43 4.91 6.33 -1.24
C GLY A 43 5.05 5.00 -1.95
N LYS A 44 4.44 4.92 -3.12
CA LYS A 44 4.41 3.70 -3.92
C LYS A 44 4.29 3.98 -5.41
N TRP A 45 4.89 3.09 -6.19
CA TRP A 45 4.53 2.91 -7.59
C TRP A 45 3.26 2.06 -7.67
N LEU A 46 2.30 2.52 -8.45
CA LEU A 46 1.10 1.78 -8.84
C LEU A 46 1.35 1.14 -10.20
N VAL A 47 1.24 -0.19 -10.22
CA VAL A 47 1.34 -1.03 -11.41
C VAL A 47 -0.01 -1.69 -11.64
N PHE A 48 -0.50 -1.68 -12.87
CA PHE A 48 -1.81 -2.20 -13.24
C PHE A 48 -1.66 -3.39 -14.18
N GLY A 49 -2.49 -4.41 -13.99
CA GLY A 49 -2.54 -5.57 -14.88
C GLY A 49 -3.58 -6.58 -14.45
N GLN A 50 -3.56 -7.76 -15.06
CA GLN A 50 -4.38 -8.89 -14.67
C GLN A 50 -3.81 -9.61 -13.45
N ARG A 51 -4.62 -10.48 -12.85
CA ARG A 51 -4.25 -11.17 -11.61
C ARG A 51 -2.97 -11.98 -11.76
N GLU A 52 -2.84 -12.70 -12.88
CA GLU A 52 -1.73 -13.59 -13.20
C GLU A 52 -0.44 -12.78 -13.42
N GLU A 53 -0.54 -11.61 -14.07
CA GLU A 53 0.57 -10.68 -14.27
C GLU A 53 1.09 -10.14 -12.93
N MET A 54 0.20 -9.80 -11.99
CA MET A 54 0.60 -9.38 -10.64
C MET A 54 1.31 -10.52 -9.88
N GLU A 55 0.84 -11.74 -10.05
CA GLU A 55 1.41 -12.94 -9.44
C GLU A 55 2.82 -13.24 -9.96
N GLU A 56 3.01 -13.13 -11.28
CA GLU A 56 4.30 -13.28 -11.92
C GLU A 56 5.28 -12.19 -11.50
N LEU A 57 4.84 -10.92 -11.52
CA LEU A 57 5.65 -9.80 -11.09
C LEU A 57 6.02 -9.90 -9.61
N ALA A 58 5.11 -10.37 -8.75
CA ALA A 58 5.39 -10.61 -7.34
C ALA A 58 6.51 -11.65 -7.13
N ARG A 59 6.49 -12.76 -7.89
CA ARG A 59 7.58 -13.76 -7.87
C ARG A 59 8.91 -13.18 -8.31
N LYS A 60 8.90 -12.31 -9.32
CA LYS A 60 10.11 -11.61 -9.82
C LYS A 60 10.64 -10.56 -8.84
N LEU A 61 9.76 -9.90 -8.08
CA LEU A 61 10.12 -8.90 -7.08
C LEU A 61 10.58 -9.51 -5.75
N ASP A 62 10.17 -10.74 -5.44
CA ASP A 62 10.48 -11.41 -4.17
C ASP A 62 11.98 -11.37 -3.78
N PRO A 63 12.94 -11.65 -4.68
CA PRO A 63 14.36 -11.53 -4.36
C PRO A 63 14.81 -10.10 -4.04
N PHE A 64 14.26 -9.09 -4.74
CA PHE A 64 14.58 -7.68 -4.48
C PHE A 64 13.99 -7.20 -3.16
N VAL A 65 12.86 -7.78 -2.75
CA VAL A 65 12.26 -7.53 -1.45
C VAL A 65 13.09 -8.16 -0.35
N GLU A 66 13.52 -9.40 -0.53
CA GLU A 66 14.38 -10.08 0.45
C GLU A 66 15.73 -9.37 0.62
N ASP A 67 16.32 -8.89 -0.48
CA ASP A 67 17.52 -8.04 -0.49
C ASP A 67 17.30 -6.62 0.04
N ARG A 68 16.06 -6.24 0.40
CA ARG A 68 15.66 -4.90 0.88
C ARG A 68 15.88 -3.77 -0.12
N LYS A 69 16.07 -4.09 -1.40
CA LYS A 69 16.11 -3.11 -2.51
C LYS A 69 14.73 -2.57 -2.84
N VAL A 70 13.70 -3.39 -2.61
CA VAL A 70 12.29 -2.99 -2.64
C VAL A 70 11.72 -3.25 -1.25
N PRO A 71 11.34 -2.23 -0.47
CA PRO A 71 10.92 -2.44 0.92
C PRO A 71 9.76 -3.43 1.10
N ALA A 72 8.68 -3.25 0.33
CA ALA A 72 7.54 -4.13 0.35
C ALA A 72 6.67 -3.94 -0.90
N VAL A 73 5.88 -4.96 -1.20
CA VAL A 73 4.87 -4.94 -2.26
C VAL A 73 3.56 -5.45 -1.69
N LYS A 74 2.44 -4.89 -2.15
CA LYS A 74 1.13 -5.53 -2.01
C LYS A 74 0.38 -5.49 -3.32
N TYR A 75 -0.46 -6.47 -3.58
CA TYR A 75 -1.29 -6.47 -4.77
C TYR A 75 -2.64 -7.11 -4.50
N ASP A 76 -3.61 -6.76 -5.34
CA ASP A 76 -4.98 -7.23 -5.21
C ASP A 76 -5.07 -8.76 -5.36
N ARG A 77 -5.74 -9.42 -4.41
CA ARG A 77 -6.03 -10.86 -4.50
C ARG A 77 -6.94 -11.19 -5.69
N LYS A 78 -7.84 -10.25 -6.01
CA LYS A 78 -8.84 -10.33 -7.08
C LYS A 78 -9.22 -8.93 -7.52
N LEU A 79 -9.86 -8.80 -8.68
CA LEU A 79 -10.41 -7.52 -9.14
C LEU A 79 -11.29 -6.89 -8.06
N ILE A 80 -11.02 -5.62 -7.74
CA ILE A 80 -11.85 -4.82 -6.83
C ILE A 80 -12.91 -4.11 -7.68
N THR A 81 -14.09 -4.72 -7.76
CA THR A 81 -15.16 -4.29 -8.68
C THR A 81 -15.73 -2.92 -8.31
N GLU A 82 -15.66 -2.54 -7.02
CA GLU A 82 -16.11 -1.24 -6.51
C GLU A 82 -15.38 -0.06 -7.17
N PHE A 83 -14.13 -0.27 -7.63
CA PHE A 83 -13.37 0.77 -8.33
C PHE A 83 -13.49 0.72 -9.85
N GLN A 84 -14.17 -0.29 -10.40
CA GLN A 84 -14.45 -0.45 -11.84
C GLN A 84 -13.21 -0.34 -12.74
N LEU A 85 -12.04 -0.72 -12.23
CA LEU A 85 -10.77 -0.60 -12.96
C LEU A 85 -10.57 -1.71 -14.01
N ASN A 86 -11.32 -2.82 -13.90
CA ASN A 86 -11.18 -4.03 -14.72
C ASN A 86 -9.72 -4.56 -14.80
N ARG A 87 -8.92 -4.24 -13.77
CA ARG A 87 -7.52 -4.61 -13.58
C ARG A 87 -7.23 -4.68 -12.09
N CYS A 88 -6.27 -5.52 -11.71
CA CYS A 88 -5.66 -5.51 -10.40
C CYS A 88 -4.63 -4.37 -10.31
N VAL A 89 -4.39 -3.92 -9.07
CA VAL A 89 -3.36 -2.96 -8.72
C VAL A 89 -2.30 -3.65 -7.87
N MET A 90 -1.03 -3.42 -8.19
CA MET A 90 0.11 -3.67 -7.33
C MET A 90 0.68 -2.34 -6.86
N CYS A 91 0.87 -2.21 -5.55
CA CYS A 91 1.57 -1.10 -4.92
C CYS A 91 2.98 -1.59 -4.55
N VAL A 92 4.00 -0.96 -5.12
CA VAL A 92 5.41 -1.20 -4.81
C VAL A 92 5.92 -0.04 -3.97
N TYR A 93 6.11 -0.27 -2.68
CA TYR A 93 6.38 0.78 -1.70
C TYR A 93 7.85 1.14 -1.64
N CYS A 94 8.15 2.43 -1.46
CA CYS A 94 9.47 2.88 -1.07
C CYS A 94 9.47 4.31 -0.52
N HIS A 95 10.60 4.70 0.07
CA HIS A 95 10.91 6.09 0.36
C HIS A 95 11.12 6.85 -0.95
N HIS A 96 10.69 8.11 -0.99
CA HIS A 96 10.76 9.00 -2.15
C HIS A 96 12.15 9.03 -2.80
N ASP A 97 13.20 9.13 -1.97
CA ASP A 97 14.58 9.23 -2.42
C ASP A 97 15.07 7.95 -3.12
N LEU A 98 14.39 6.81 -2.91
CA LEU A 98 14.70 5.52 -3.54
C LEU A 98 13.79 5.20 -4.73
N ARG A 99 12.87 6.11 -5.11
CA ARG A 99 11.82 5.81 -6.10
C ARG A 99 12.39 5.47 -7.47
N GLU A 100 13.48 6.10 -7.90
CA GLU A 100 14.08 5.89 -9.23
C GLU A 100 14.86 4.57 -9.29
N ASP A 101 15.52 4.18 -8.20
CA ASP A 101 16.17 2.87 -8.09
C ASP A 101 15.14 1.74 -8.15
N VAL A 102 14.06 1.89 -7.37
CA VAL A 102 12.92 0.95 -7.42
C VAL A 102 12.28 0.93 -8.81
N TRP A 103 12.14 2.08 -9.46
CA TRP A 103 11.64 2.14 -10.83
C TRP A 103 12.56 1.41 -11.82
N THR A 104 13.87 1.54 -11.67
CA THR A 104 14.85 0.86 -12.51
C THR A 104 14.69 -0.66 -12.41
N ILE A 105 14.49 -1.16 -11.18
CA ILE A 105 14.15 -2.58 -10.94
C ILE A 105 12.86 -2.94 -11.67
N LEU A 106 11.76 -2.21 -11.46
CA LEU A 106 10.47 -2.49 -12.11
C LEU A 106 10.56 -2.48 -13.65
N SER A 107 11.26 -1.51 -14.22
CA SER A 107 11.49 -1.39 -15.67
C SER A 107 12.24 -2.60 -16.21
N SER A 108 13.28 -3.05 -15.49
CA SER A 108 14.06 -4.24 -15.86
C SER A 108 13.22 -5.52 -15.85
N LEU A 109 12.14 -5.55 -15.06
CA LEU A 109 11.18 -6.66 -14.99
C LEU A 109 10.06 -6.56 -16.03
N GLY A 110 10.11 -5.54 -16.90
CA GLY A 110 9.19 -5.36 -18.02
C GLY A 110 7.99 -4.46 -17.71
N VAL A 111 7.95 -3.79 -16.55
CA VAL A 111 6.91 -2.80 -16.25
C VAL A 111 7.12 -1.57 -17.13
N ARG A 112 6.08 -1.17 -17.88
CA ARG A 112 6.15 -0.05 -18.84
C ARG A 112 5.39 1.18 -18.38
N ASP A 113 4.26 0.98 -17.72
CA ASP A 113 3.40 2.05 -17.22
C ASP A 113 3.47 2.12 -15.69
N LYS A 114 3.49 3.34 -15.15
CA LYS A 114 3.55 3.58 -13.71
C LYS A 114 2.78 4.84 -13.33
N ALA A 115 2.27 4.86 -12.10
CA ALA A 115 1.90 6.10 -11.42
C ALA A 115 2.55 6.12 -10.03
N TRP A 116 3.13 7.26 -9.65
CA TRP A 116 3.60 7.46 -8.28
C TRP A 116 2.48 8.03 -7.42
N MET A 117 2.39 7.60 -6.16
CA MET A 117 1.46 8.16 -5.18
C MET A 117 2.10 8.17 -3.80
N PHE A 118 2.04 9.30 -3.10
CA PHE A 118 2.43 9.38 -1.70
C PHE A 118 1.37 8.78 -0.78
N GLU A 119 1.76 8.37 0.43
CA GLU A 119 0.78 7.91 1.41
C GLU A 119 -0.17 9.02 1.86
N ARG A 120 0.30 10.26 1.99
CA ARG A 120 -0.58 11.42 2.25
C ARG A 120 -1.74 11.50 1.25
N GLU A 121 -1.46 11.39 -0.05
CA GLU A 121 -2.48 11.39 -1.09
C GLU A 121 -3.42 10.17 -1.00
N THR A 122 -2.88 9.02 -0.62
CA THR A 122 -3.70 7.81 -0.39
C THR A 122 -4.69 8.05 0.75
N LEU A 123 -4.23 8.64 1.85
CA LEU A 123 -5.04 8.91 3.03
C LEU A 123 -6.15 9.92 2.75
N GLU A 124 -5.83 11.00 2.04
CA GLU A 124 -6.82 11.99 1.61
C GLU A 124 -7.96 11.35 0.80
N LYS A 125 -7.63 10.36 -0.05
CA LYS A 125 -8.64 9.60 -0.81
C LYS A 125 -9.51 8.67 0.05
N TRP A 126 -9.03 8.29 1.23
CA TRP A 126 -9.71 7.39 2.17
C TRP A 126 -10.35 8.10 3.38
N LEU A 127 -10.13 9.40 3.54
CA LEU A 127 -10.84 10.23 4.51
C LEU A 127 -12.29 10.50 4.05
N PRO A 128 -13.19 10.96 4.96
CA PRO A 128 -14.55 11.36 4.59
C PRO A 128 -14.58 12.34 3.42
N GLY A 129 -15.41 12.06 2.41
CA GLY A 129 -15.45 12.83 1.15
C GLY A 129 -14.34 12.50 0.15
N GLY A 130 -13.38 11.66 0.53
CA GLY A 130 -12.34 11.15 -0.34
C GLY A 130 -12.88 10.15 -1.36
N VAL A 131 -12.38 10.24 -2.60
CA VAL A 131 -12.91 9.47 -3.74
C VAL A 131 -12.90 7.95 -3.53
N ASN A 132 -11.91 7.40 -2.82
CA ASN A 132 -11.85 5.95 -2.62
C ASN A 132 -12.87 5.48 -1.58
N LEU A 133 -13.00 6.23 -0.47
CA LEU A 133 -13.95 5.91 0.58
C LEU A 133 -15.39 5.95 0.04
N GLU A 134 -15.75 7.02 -0.67
CA GLU A 134 -17.11 7.19 -1.19
C GLU A 134 -17.44 6.14 -2.26
N LYS A 135 -16.48 5.81 -3.15
CA LYS A 135 -16.67 4.69 -4.10
C LYS A 135 -16.83 3.35 -3.41
N TRP A 136 -16.08 3.10 -2.35
CA TRP A 136 -16.19 1.86 -1.59
C TRP A 136 -17.55 1.75 -0.89
N ILE A 137 -18.03 2.83 -0.25
CA ILE A 137 -19.36 2.91 0.37
C ILE A 137 -20.46 2.63 -0.68
N GLN A 138 -20.39 3.32 -1.82
CA GLN A 138 -21.35 3.16 -2.91
C GLN A 138 -21.32 1.74 -3.49
N GLY A 139 -20.13 1.21 -3.76
CA GLY A 139 -19.94 -0.14 -4.30
C GLY A 139 -20.40 -1.25 -3.36
N ARG A 140 -20.47 -0.96 -2.06
CA ARG A 140 -21.00 -1.86 -1.02
C ARG A 140 -22.51 -1.72 -0.79
N ASN A 141 -23.15 -0.74 -1.44
CA ASN A 141 -24.57 -0.45 -1.30
C ASN A 141 -25.00 -0.29 0.18
N LEU A 142 -24.17 0.40 0.96
CA LEU A 142 -24.43 0.66 2.37
C LEU A 142 -25.59 1.64 2.53
N ASP A 143 -26.42 1.44 3.55
CA ASP A 143 -27.44 2.42 3.90
C ASP A 143 -26.80 3.71 4.47
N PRO A 144 -27.55 4.83 4.59
CA PRO A 144 -26.99 6.08 5.07
C PRO A 144 -26.34 6.02 6.46
N GLU A 145 -26.86 5.18 7.37
CA GLU A 145 -26.34 5.05 8.73
C GLU A 145 -25.05 4.24 8.75
N GLN A 146 -24.99 3.14 7.98
CA GLN A 146 -23.78 2.34 7.76
C GLN A 146 -22.69 3.17 7.08
N ALA A 147 -23.03 3.92 6.04
CA ALA A 147 -22.11 4.82 5.35
C ALA A 147 -21.50 5.85 6.31
N GLU A 148 -22.33 6.46 7.17
CA GLU A 148 -21.85 7.45 8.12
C GLU A 148 -20.95 6.84 9.20
N ARG A 149 -21.28 5.64 9.70
CA ARG A 149 -20.38 4.89 10.60
C ARG A 149 -19.02 4.63 9.97
N VAL A 150 -18.98 4.30 8.68
CA VAL A 150 -17.72 4.07 7.95
C VAL A 150 -16.91 5.37 7.84
N ARG A 151 -17.55 6.51 7.51
CA ARG A 151 -16.86 7.81 7.46
C ARG A 151 -16.29 8.23 8.80
N ILE A 152 -17.09 8.13 9.87
CA ILE A 152 -16.65 8.44 11.23
C ILE A 152 -15.48 7.53 11.64
N GLY A 153 -15.60 6.22 11.38
CA GLY A 153 -14.54 5.25 11.66
C GLY A 153 -13.24 5.56 10.93
N ALA A 154 -13.31 5.90 9.63
CA ALA A 154 -12.14 6.27 8.84
C ALA A 154 -11.46 7.54 9.41
N LYS A 155 -12.25 8.57 9.74
CA LYS A 155 -11.74 9.81 10.34
C LYS A 155 -11.03 9.55 11.66
N GLU A 156 -11.65 8.80 12.56
CA GLU A 156 -11.11 8.55 13.89
C GLU A 156 -9.84 7.69 13.83
N LYS A 157 -9.82 6.66 12.98
CA LYS A 157 -8.64 5.83 12.76
C LYS A 157 -7.44 6.67 12.32
N PHE A 158 -7.59 7.51 11.29
CA PHE A 158 -6.48 8.32 10.81
C PHE A 158 -6.09 9.44 11.78
N ARG A 159 -7.06 10.02 12.51
CA ARG A 159 -6.77 10.98 13.58
C ARG A 159 -5.85 10.36 14.62
N GLN A 160 -6.18 9.18 15.14
CA GLN A 160 -5.37 8.48 16.15
C GLN A 160 -3.98 8.15 15.65
N MET A 161 -3.87 7.67 14.40
CA MET A 161 -2.59 7.29 13.83
C MET A 161 -1.62 8.45 13.64
N PHE A 162 -2.13 9.63 13.28
CA PHE A 162 -1.33 10.81 12.93
C PHE A 162 -1.49 11.97 13.92
N GLU A 163 -1.89 11.68 15.17
CA GLU A 163 -2.04 12.69 16.22
C GLU A 163 -0.70 13.28 16.68
N ASN A 164 0.37 12.47 16.63
CA ASN A 164 1.72 12.88 16.98
C ASN A 164 2.65 12.72 15.77
N ASP A 165 3.08 13.84 15.18
CA ASP A 165 3.96 13.86 14.02
C ASP A 165 5.32 13.18 14.25
N ASP A 166 5.86 13.27 15.47
CA ASP A 166 7.20 12.78 15.83
C ASP A 166 7.19 11.32 16.31
N ALA A 167 6.01 10.71 16.47
CA ALA A 167 5.92 9.29 16.82
C ALA A 167 6.40 8.43 15.65
N ILE A 168 7.06 7.31 15.95
CA ILE A 168 7.44 6.31 14.95
C ILE A 168 6.17 5.70 14.35
N PHE A 169 6.08 5.69 13.02
CA PHE A 169 4.93 5.13 12.32
C PHE A 169 4.87 3.62 12.52
N ALA A 170 3.79 3.16 13.18
CA ALA A 170 3.61 1.76 13.57
C ALA A 170 2.76 0.93 12.57
N GLY A 171 2.29 1.54 11.48
CA GLY A 171 1.42 0.89 10.49
C GLY A 171 -0.01 1.41 10.51
N ILE A 172 -0.72 1.19 9.40
CA ILE A 172 -2.18 1.30 9.32
C ILE A 172 -2.69 -0.11 9.59
N ASP A 173 -3.44 -0.35 10.67
CA ASP A 173 -3.80 -1.71 11.16
C ASP A 173 -3.89 -2.74 10.02
N GLN A 174 -3.04 -3.78 10.09
CA GLN A 174 -3.01 -4.91 9.15
C GLN A 174 -3.94 -6.03 9.62
#